data_AF-A0A2A5C084-F1
#
_entry.id   AF-A0A2A5C084-F1
#
_cell.length_a   1.000
_cell.length_b   1.000
_cell.length_c   1.000
_cell.angle_alpha   90.00
_cell.angle_beta   90.00
_cell.angle_gamma   90.00
#
_symmetry.space_group_name_H-M   'P 1'
#
loop_
_entity.id
_entity.type
_entity.pdbx_description
1 polymer ?
#
loop_
_entity_poly.entity_id
_entity_poly.type
_entity_poly.pdbx_seq_one_letter_code
_entity_poly.pdbx_strand_id
1 'polypeptide(L)'
;MATATTQPQSTLYIWLDMTLFIGPLQSLGLHAMQTSAINVGLYRPFTLTTEDGITSEHRCAMIAPGHQHELAANGGIVASLLIERNSSAYHHLPQNNGCPARAITPLSAAKWVDYLQMIAEVKPTKAVAYNLLKHLLSVDSTAVTAMDSRIEKAMSSISLTPDSDLSQAQFAAALGLSQSRFRHLFREQSNIPFRRYRLWRRIISAMEALHNDNNITQAAMTAGFSDSAHFNRCFRQAFGLNPSRLFRHMDKVKP
;
A
#
# COMPACT_ATOMS: atom_id res chain seq x y z
N MET A 1 29.26 -30.21 6.98
CA MET A 1 27.85 -29.92 7.31
C MET A 1 27.55 -28.52 6.82
N ALA A 2 26.87 -28.39 5.68
CA ALA A 2 26.44 -27.10 5.17
C ALA A 2 25.32 -26.58 6.07
N THR A 3 25.56 -25.46 6.74
CA THR A 3 24.55 -24.69 7.47
C THR A 3 23.42 -24.39 6.49
N ALA A 4 22.22 -24.91 6.76
CA ALA A 4 21.02 -24.57 6.02
C ALA A 4 20.86 -23.05 6.08
N THR A 5 21.11 -22.37 4.97
CA THR A 5 20.87 -20.94 4.82
C THR A 5 19.36 -20.73 4.85
N THR A 6 18.82 -20.46 6.04
CA THR A 6 17.42 -20.07 6.22
C THR A 6 17.18 -18.86 5.32
N GLN A 7 16.35 -19.00 4.28
CA GLN A 7 15.99 -17.85 3.45
C GLN A 7 15.35 -16.78 4.36
N PRO A 8 15.71 -15.50 4.19
CA PRO A 8 15.13 -14.43 5.00
C PRO A 8 13.61 -14.40 4.79
N GLN A 9 12.86 -14.65 5.86
CA GLN A 9 11.39 -14.69 5.83
C GLN A 9 10.82 -13.27 5.67
N SER A 10 9.73 -13.17 4.91
CA SER A 10 9.03 -11.91 4.71
C SER A 10 8.10 -11.61 5.89
N THR A 11 7.96 -10.35 6.25
CA THR A 11 7.03 -9.87 7.29
C THR A 11 6.01 -8.93 6.66
N LEU A 12 4.73 -9.07 7.03
CA LEU A 12 3.65 -8.21 6.56
C LEU A 12 2.85 -7.66 7.74
N TYR A 13 2.81 -6.34 7.85
CA TYR A 13 1.95 -5.63 8.79
C TYR A 13 0.82 -4.97 8.01
N ILE A 14 -0.43 -5.20 8.42
CA ILE A 14 -1.61 -4.55 7.85
C ILE A 14 -2.35 -3.84 8.99
N TRP A 15 -2.62 -2.56 8.76
CA TRP A 15 -3.47 -1.69 9.59
C TRP A 15 -4.58 -1.09 8.72
N LEU A 16 -5.49 -0.33 9.34
CA LEU A 16 -6.60 0.27 8.62
C LEU A 16 -6.16 1.31 7.56
N ASP A 17 -5.07 2.04 7.82
CA ASP A 17 -4.61 3.17 7.01
C ASP A 17 -3.17 3.03 6.48
N MET A 18 -2.49 1.92 6.82
CA MET A 18 -1.13 1.61 6.37
C MET A 18 -0.94 0.11 6.14
N THR A 19 0.00 -0.25 5.27
CA THR A 19 0.47 -1.63 5.09
C THR A 19 1.98 -1.63 4.89
N LEU A 20 2.71 -2.45 5.62
CA LEU A 20 4.16 -2.57 5.51
C LEU A 20 4.54 -4.01 5.17
N PHE A 21 5.13 -4.20 4.00
CA PHE A 21 5.83 -5.43 3.64
C PHE A 21 7.33 -5.26 3.85
N ILE A 22 8.01 -6.25 4.41
CA ILE A 22 9.47 -6.34 4.45
C ILE A 22 9.89 -7.74 4.02
N GLY A 23 10.74 -7.88 3.01
CA GLY A 23 11.24 -9.19 2.64
C GLY A 23 12.07 -9.21 1.36
N PRO A 24 12.63 -10.38 0.99
CA PRO A 24 13.34 -10.53 -0.26
C PRO A 24 12.40 -10.32 -1.45
N LEU A 25 12.83 -9.48 -2.39
CA LEU A 25 12.08 -9.14 -3.59
C LEU A 25 12.93 -9.37 -4.84
N GLN A 26 12.39 -10.12 -5.79
CA GLN A 26 13.04 -10.36 -7.09
C GLN A 26 12.68 -9.24 -8.06
N SER A 27 11.50 -9.35 -8.66
CA SER A 27 10.91 -8.36 -9.53
C SER A 27 9.39 -8.37 -9.39
N LEU A 28 8.82 -7.18 -9.48
CA LEU A 28 7.41 -6.88 -9.67
C LEU A 28 7.24 -6.42 -11.11
N GLY A 29 6.39 -7.10 -11.87
CA GLY A 29 6.04 -6.63 -13.22
C GLY A 29 5.26 -5.32 -13.17
N LEU A 30 5.06 -4.70 -14.33
CA LEU A 30 4.33 -3.44 -14.45
C LEU A 30 2.97 -3.45 -13.70
N HIS A 31 2.84 -2.55 -12.73
CA HIS A 31 1.66 -2.46 -11.86
C HIS A 31 1.43 -1.03 -11.37
N ALA A 32 0.23 -0.76 -10.84
CA ALA A 32 -0.11 0.52 -10.23
C ALA A 32 -0.94 0.32 -8.96
N MET A 33 -0.43 0.85 -7.86
CA MET A 33 -1.14 0.88 -6.58
C MET A 33 -2.10 2.08 -6.53
N GLN A 34 -3.21 1.96 -5.79
CA GLN A 34 -4.17 3.07 -5.63
C GLN A 34 -3.88 3.95 -4.42
N THR A 35 -2.64 3.88 -3.93
CA THR A 35 -2.17 4.53 -2.70
C THR A 35 -0.70 4.91 -2.86
N SER A 36 -0.19 5.76 -1.97
CA SER A 36 1.22 6.15 -2.01
C SER A 36 2.07 5.01 -1.45
N ALA A 37 3.14 4.67 -2.15
CA ALA A 37 4.05 3.59 -1.74
C ALA A 37 5.46 4.13 -1.56
N ILE A 38 6.01 4.02 -0.35
CA ILE A 38 7.43 4.28 -0.07
C ILE A 38 8.16 2.95 -0.12
N ASN A 39 9.14 2.84 -1.00
CA ASN A 39 9.97 1.66 -1.18
C ASN A 39 11.39 1.95 -0.72
N VAL A 40 11.95 1.05 0.08
CA VAL A 40 13.27 1.20 0.70
C VAL A 40 14.05 -0.09 0.51
N GLY A 41 15.17 -0.01 -0.19
CA GLY A 41 16.13 -1.10 -0.21
C GLY A 41 16.88 -1.12 1.12
N LEU A 42 16.70 -2.16 1.94
CA LEU A 42 17.26 -2.14 3.30
C LEU A 42 18.77 -2.30 3.31
N TYR A 43 19.33 -3.16 2.45
CA TYR A 43 20.77 -3.42 2.42
C TYR A 43 21.45 -3.01 1.09
N ARG A 44 20.69 -3.00 0.00
CA ARG A 44 21.14 -2.59 -1.33
C ARG A 44 20.07 -1.75 -2.05
N PRO A 45 20.44 -0.93 -3.03
CA PRO A 45 19.47 -0.25 -3.90
C PRO A 45 18.57 -1.22 -4.68
N PHE A 46 17.48 -0.67 -5.21
CA PHE A 46 16.56 -1.34 -6.15
C PHE A 46 16.33 -0.43 -7.35
N THR A 47 15.84 -0.98 -8.45
CA THR A 47 15.48 -0.22 -9.64
C THR A 47 13.98 -0.06 -9.77
N LEU A 48 13.57 1.10 -10.28
CA LEU A 48 12.22 1.38 -10.71
C LEU A 48 12.23 1.71 -12.20
N THR A 49 11.27 1.15 -12.93
CA THR A 49 11.06 1.42 -14.35
C THR A 49 9.65 1.96 -14.54
N THR A 50 9.51 3.16 -15.09
CA THR A 50 8.20 3.77 -15.38
C THR A 50 7.60 3.22 -16.68
N GLU A 51 6.31 3.48 -16.93
CA GLU A 51 5.58 3.02 -18.12
C GLU A 51 6.23 3.41 -19.45
N ASP A 52 6.92 4.55 -19.49
CA ASP A 52 7.70 5.04 -20.64
C ASP A 52 9.08 4.34 -20.80
N GLY A 53 9.39 3.36 -19.95
CA GLY A 53 10.62 2.57 -19.98
C GLY A 53 11.82 3.23 -19.29
N ILE A 54 11.65 4.42 -18.71
CA ILE A 54 12.75 5.09 -17.99
C ILE A 54 13.06 4.32 -16.71
N THR A 55 14.30 3.84 -16.61
CA THR A 55 14.79 3.07 -15.45
C THR A 55 15.72 3.92 -14.60
N SER A 56 15.55 3.87 -13.29
CA SER A 56 16.37 4.59 -12.32
C SER A 56 16.60 3.76 -11.06
N GLU A 57 17.79 3.88 -10.47
CA GLU A 57 18.17 3.19 -9.24
C GLU A 57 17.89 4.08 -8.01
N HIS A 58 17.34 3.49 -6.95
CA HIS A 58 16.97 4.19 -5.73
C HIS A 58 17.33 3.37 -4.48
N ARG A 59 17.67 4.09 -3.41
CA ARG A 59 17.72 3.50 -2.07
C ARG A 59 16.42 3.68 -1.31
N CYS A 60 15.78 4.83 -1.49
CA CYS A 60 14.46 5.16 -0.95
C CYS A 60 13.73 6.02 -1.97
N ALA A 61 12.53 5.61 -2.37
CA ALA A 61 11.71 6.36 -3.30
C ALA A 61 10.22 6.17 -2.98
N MET A 62 9.47 7.26 -3.10
CA MET A 62 8.01 7.25 -3.06
C MET A 62 7.45 7.13 -4.47
N ILE A 63 6.37 6.38 -4.62
CA ILE A 63 5.62 6.22 -5.84
C ILE A 63 4.22 6.79 -5.62
N ALA A 64 3.82 7.71 -6.49
CA ALA A 64 2.53 8.36 -6.40
C ALA A 64 1.38 7.39 -6.76
N PRO A 65 0.19 7.55 -6.15
CA PRO A 65 -0.96 6.71 -6.46
C PRO A 65 -1.27 6.69 -7.97
N GLY A 66 -1.62 5.52 -8.50
CA GLY A 66 -2.09 5.33 -9.86
C GLY A 66 -1.01 5.30 -10.95
N HIS A 67 0.26 5.53 -10.61
CA HIS A 67 1.35 5.51 -11.59
C HIS A 67 1.89 4.10 -11.81
N GLN A 68 1.96 3.69 -13.08
CA GLN A 68 2.48 2.39 -13.45
C GLN A 68 4.01 2.34 -13.34
N HIS A 69 4.51 1.27 -12.73
CA HIS A 69 5.93 1.04 -12.56
C HIS A 69 6.24 -0.46 -12.42
N GLU A 70 7.47 -0.82 -12.76
CA GLU A 70 8.11 -2.06 -12.36
C GLU A 70 9.07 -1.79 -11.19
N LEU A 71 9.31 -2.79 -10.37
CA LEU A 71 10.30 -2.72 -9.29
C LEU A 71 11.15 -3.99 -9.32
N ALA A 72 12.47 -3.85 -9.48
CA ALA A 72 13.40 -4.96 -9.37
C ALA A 72 14.42 -4.72 -8.26
N ALA A 73 14.56 -5.70 -7.37
CA ALA A 73 15.54 -5.65 -6.28
C ALA A 73 16.53 -6.82 -6.33
N ASN A 74 16.44 -7.70 -7.34
CA ASN A 74 17.40 -8.78 -7.61
C ASN A 74 17.67 -9.67 -6.38
N GLY A 75 16.61 -9.96 -5.63
CA GLY A 75 16.62 -10.72 -4.37
C GLY A 75 16.95 -9.88 -3.14
N GLY A 76 16.97 -8.55 -3.25
CA GLY A 76 17.26 -7.64 -2.14
C GLY A 76 16.13 -7.60 -1.15
N ILE A 77 16.44 -7.31 0.11
CA ILE A 77 15.41 -7.09 1.13
C ILE A 77 14.88 -5.67 0.93
N VAL A 78 13.62 -5.57 0.57
CA VAL A 78 12.90 -4.32 0.35
C VAL A 78 11.81 -4.19 1.39
N ALA A 79 11.68 -2.99 1.94
CA ALA A 79 10.51 -2.58 2.70
C ALA A 79 9.62 -1.72 1.81
N SER A 80 8.35 -2.10 1.68
CA SER A 80 7.32 -1.37 0.93
C SER A 80 6.22 -0.93 1.90
N LEU A 81 6.17 0.36 2.19
CA LEU A 81 5.19 1.00 3.05
C LEU A 81 4.12 1.69 2.20
N LEU A 82 2.89 1.20 2.30
CA LEU A 82 1.70 1.74 1.65
C LEU A 82 0.96 2.64 2.64
N ILE A 83 0.61 3.85 2.24
CA ILE A 83 -0.02 4.85 3.11
C ILE A 83 -1.28 5.37 2.44
N GLU A 84 -2.42 5.06 3.07
CA GLU A 84 -3.75 5.42 2.56
C GLU A 84 -3.96 6.92 2.59
N ARG A 85 -4.68 7.45 1.61
CA ARG A 85 -4.95 8.90 1.49
C ARG A 85 -5.73 9.50 2.66
N ASN A 86 -6.52 8.70 3.37
CA ASN A 86 -7.20 9.07 4.61
C ASN A 86 -6.36 8.81 5.88
N SER A 87 -5.09 8.40 5.76
CA SER A 87 -4.18 8.33 6.90
C SER A 87 -3.77 9.72 7.36
N SER A 88 -3.71 9.94 8.67
CA SER A 88 -3.13 11.17 9.23
C SER A 88 -1.68 11.37 8.78
N ALA A 89 -0.96 10.28 8.49
CA ALA A 89 0.44 10.33 8.09
C ALA A 89 0.63 10.71 6.61
N TYR A 90 -0.43 10.63 5.78
CA TYR A 90 -0.35 10.97 4.36
C TYR A 90 0.04 12.42 4.12
N HIS A 91 -0.35 13.34 5.01
CA HIS A 91 -0.05 14.77 4.87
C HIS A 91 1.45 15.09 4.98
N HIS A 92 2.22 14.21 5.62
CA HIS A 92 3.66 14.37 5.75
C HIS A 92 4.45 13.86 4.54
N LEU A 93 3.76 13.22 3.59
CA LEU A 93 4.39 12.78 2.36
C LEU A 93 4.76 14.00 1.50
N PRO A 94 5.92 14.00 0.82
CA PRO A 94 6.28 15.08 -0.09
C PRO A 94 5.19 15.32 -1.13
N GLN A 95 4.49 16.45 -1.00
CA GLN A 95 3.47 16.83 -1.97
C GLN A 95 4.13 17.61 -3.11
N ASN A 96 3.83 17.22 -4.34
CA ASN A 96 4.20 18.02 -5.50
C ASN A 96 3.24 19.22 -5.55
N ASN A 97 3.70 20.38 -5.07
CA ASN A 97 2.99 21.66 -5.02
C ASN A 97 2.57 22.15 -6.43
N GLY A 98 1.53 21.55 -7.01
CA GLY A 98 0.94 21.99 -8.29
C GLY A 98 1.66 21.52 -9.57
N CYS A 99 2.71 20.70 -9.46
CA CYS A 99 3.31 20.02 -10.62
C CYS A 99 2.60 18.65 -10.80
N PRO A 100 2.27 18.18 -12.02
CA PRO A 100 1.77 16.82 -12.20
C PRO A 100 2.70 15.87 -11.46
N ALA A 101 2.15 15.16 -10.48
CA ALA A 101 2.94 14.48 -9.48
C ALA A 101 3.96 13.58 -10.19
N ARG A 102 5.26 13.84 -9.99
CA ARG A 102 6.30 12.96 -10.50
C ARG A 102 5.96 11.54 -10.05
N ALA A 103 5.89 10.59 -10.99
CA ALA A 103 5.51 9.21 -10.70
C ALA A 103 6.36 8.61 -9.57
N ILE A 104 7.65 8.98 -9.58
CA ILE A 104 8.66 8.56 -8.61
C ILE A 104 9.30 9.81 -8.00
N THR A 105 9.26 9.92 -6.68
CA THR A 105 9.91 10.96 -5.89
C THR A 105 11.01 10.33 -5.03
N PRO A 106 12.31 10.55 -5.34
CA PRO A 106 13.41 10.10 -4.50
C PRO A 106 13.34 10.73 -3.11
N LEU A 107 13.68 9.97 -2.06
CA LEU A 107 13.69 10.43 -0.68
C LEU A 107 15.09 10.24 -0.06
N SER A 108 15.41 11.06 0.95
CA SER A 108 16.62 10.84 1.76
C SER A 108 16.51 9.51 2.53
N ALA A 109 17.43 8.58 2.26
CA ALA A 109 17.27 7.20 2.69
C ALA A 109 17.67 6.92 4.15
N ALA A 110 18.55 7.72 4.77
CA ALA A 110 19.19 7.38 6.04
C ALA A 110 18.19 6.98 7.14
N LYS A 111 17.27 7.88 7.50
CA LYS A 111 16.25 7.62 8.54
C LYS A 111 15.34 6.43 8.18
N TRP A 112 14.96 6.29 6.91
CA TRP A 112 14.10 5.20 6.43
C TRP A 112 14.77 3.84 6.55
N VAL A 113 16.04 3.75 6.15
CA VAL A 113 16.83 2.52 6.23
C VAL A 113 16.97 2.08 7.68
N ASP A 114 17.37 3.00 8.58
CA ASP A 114 17.61 2.69 9.99
C ASP A 114 16.34 2.14 10.68
N TYR A 115 15.21 2.83 10.52
CA TYR A 115 13.94 2.43 11.14
C TYR A 115 13.43 1.10 10.59
N LEU A 116 13.49 0.92 9.27
CA LEU A 116 12.93 -0.28 8.64
C LEU A 116 13.83 -1.50 8.78
N GLN A 117 15.16 -1.33 8.88
CA GLN A 117 16.07 -2.40 9.31
C GLN A 117 15.78 -2.83 10.73
N MET A 118 15.60 -1.88 11.66
CA MET A 118 15.21 -2.20 13.04
C MET A 118 13.90 -3.01 13.09
N ILE A 119 12.86 -2.59 12.34
CA ILE A 119 11.59 -3.34 12.28
C ILE A 119 11.79 -4.74 11.66
N ALA A 120 12.64 -4.87 10.64
CA ALA A 120 12.95 -6.15 10.00
C ALA A 120 13.64 -7.14 10.94
N GLU A 121 14.55 -6.64 11.78
CA GLU A 121 15.36 -7.45 12.70
C GLU A 121 14.60 -7.78 13.98
N VAL A 122 13.94 -6.80 14.59
CA VAL A 122 13.24 -6.96 15.87
C VAL A 122 11.88 -7.65 15.70
N LYS A 123 11.22 -7.46 14.55
CA LYS A 123 9.84 -7.92 14.27
C LYS A 123 8.87 -7.59 15.43
N PRO A 124 8.70 -6.29 15.76
CA PRO A 124 7.88 -5.88 16.90
C PRO A 124 6.38 -6.18 16.67
N THR A 125 5.54 -5.96 17.69
CA THR A 125 4.09 -6.07 17.54
C THR A 125 3.53 -5.03 16.56
N LYS A 126 2.32 -5.26 16.03
CA LYS A 126 1.64 -4.30 15.14
C LYS A 126 1.56 -2.90 15.77
N ALA A 127 1.28 -2.78 17.07
CA ALA A 127 1.18 -1.49 17.76
C ALA A 127 2.52 -0.73 17.80
N VAL A 128 3.62 -1.43 18.10
CA VAL A 128 4.96 -0.81 18.18
C VAL A 128 5.45 -0.41 16.79
N ALA A 129 5.32 -1.28 15.79
CA ALA A 129 5.67 -0.96 14.41
C ALA A 129 4.90 0.26 13.89
N TYR A 130 3.59 0.33 14.16
CA TYR A 130 2.76 1.47 13.75
C TYR A 130 3.24 2.79 14.35
N ASN A 131 3.55 2.80 15.65
CA ASN A 131 4.03 3.99 16.34
C ASN A 131 5.40 4.45 15.82
N LEU A 132 6.31 3.52 15.54
CA LEU A 132 7.61 3.82 14.92
C LEU A 132 7.43 4.47 13.54
N LEU A 133 6.54 3.94 12.71
CA LEU A 133 6.24 4.50 11.38
C LEU A 133 5.60 5.88 11.47
N LYS A 134 4.64 6.08 12.39
CA LYS A 134 4.05 7.40 12.63
C LYS A 134 5.11 8.41 13.05
N HIS A 135 5.98 8.03 13.99
CA HIS A 135 7.05 8.90 14.43
C HIS A 135 7.97 9.26 13.26
N LEU A 136 8.42 8.28 12.47
CA LEU A 136 9.24 8.50 11.27
C LEU A 136 8.61 9.49 10.28
N LEU A 137 7.30 9.40 10.07
CA LEU A 137 6.55 10.25 9.14
C LEU A 137 6.28 11.65 9.70
N SER A 138 6.13 11.83 11.01
CA SER A 138 5.72 13.12 11.60
C SER A 138 6.88 14.10 11.87
N VAL A 139 8.14 13.76 11.57
CA VAL A 139 9.32 14.51 12.03
C VAL A 139 9.49 15.93 11.41
N ASP A 140 8.78 16.32 10.36
CA ASP A 140 9.00 17.64 9.71
C ASP A 140 7.73 18.35 9.21
N SER A 141 6.57 18.16 9.86
CA SER A 141 5.29 18.61 9.27
C SER A 141 5.01 20.11 9.35
N THR A 142 4.73 20.72 8.19
CA THR A 142 4.00 22.00 8.09
C THR A 142 2.70 21.81 7.29
N ALA A 143 1.60 22.33 7.85
CA ALA A 143 0.24 22.52 7.30
C ALA A 143 -0.55 21.30 6.76
N VAL A 144 -1.79 21.18 7.29
CA VAL A 144 -2.80 20.17 6.92
C VAL A 144 -3.70 20.73 5.81
N THR A 145 -3.69 20.12 4.63
CA THR A 145 -4.83 20.30 3.71
C THR A 145 -5.95 19.37 4.19
N ALA A 146 -6.92 19.93 4.90
CA ALA A 146 -8.03 19.18 5.44
C ALA A 146 -8.88 18.60 4.30
N MET A 147 -9.04 17.27 4.28
CA MET A 147 -9.94 16.60 3.36
C MET A 147 -11.40 16.96 3.69
N ASP A 148 -12.26 17.04 2.67
CA ASP A 148 -13.70 17.20 2.92
C ASP A 148 -14.22 16.08 3.81
N SER A 149 -14.81 16.43 4.97
CA SER A 149 -15.26 15.47 5.98
C SER A 149 -16.24 14.41 5.44
N ARG A 150 -16.99 14.69 4.37
CA ARG A 150 -17.87 13.70 3.73
C ARG A 150 -17.06 12.66 2.97
N ILE A 151 -15.99 13.09 2.30
CA ILE A 151 -15.08 12.16 1.61
C ILE A 151 -14.29 11.35 2.62
N GLU A 152 -13.83 11.97 3.71
CA GLU A 152 -13.19 11.25 4.82
C GLU A 152 -14.10 10.15 5.38
N LYS A 153 -15.36 10.49 5.70
CA LYS A 153 -16.37 9.50 6.14
C LYS A 153 -16.59 8.40 5.12
N ALA A 154 -16.65 8.73 3.83
CA ALA A 154 -16.77 7.75 2.76
C ALA A 154 -15.59 6.77 2.75
N MET A 155 -14.36 7.29 2.80
CA MET A 155 -13.15 6.48 2.76
C MET A 155 -13.03 5.58 4.00
N SER A 156 -13.33 6.11 5.18
CA SER A 156 -13.35 5.34 6.42
C SER A 156 -14.41 4.25 6.40
N SER A 157 -15.61 4.52 5.88
CA SER A 157 -16.67 3.52 5.74
C SER A 157 -16.25 2.38 4.81
N ILE A 158 -15.67 2.69 3.64
CA ILE A 158 -15.16 1.68 2.69
C ILE A 158 -14.00 0.89 3.31
N SER A 159 -13.17 1.53 4.13
CA SER A 159 -12.03 0.89 4.79
C SER A 159 -12.47 -0.16 5.82
N LEU A 160 -13.57 0.11 6.55
CA LEU A 160 -14.14 -0.77 7.56
C LEU A 160 -15.01 -1.89 6.98
N THR A 161 -15.73 -1.60 5.90
CA THR A 161 -16.62 -2.57 5.23
C THR A 161 -16.34 -2.61 3.72
N PRO A 162 -15.20 -3.17 3.28
CA PRO A 162 -14.80 -3.17 1.87
C PRO A 162 -15.67 -4.10 1.00
N ASP A 163 -16.23 -5.14 1.59
CA ASP A 163 -17.13 -6.11 0.98
C ASP A 163 -18.52 -5.54 0.70
N SER A 164 -18.97 -4.54 1.45
CA SER A 164 -20.27 -3.84 1.31
C SER A 164 -20.73 -3.67 -0.14
N ASP A 165 -21.96 -4.05 -0.44
CA ASP A 165 -22.57 -3.96 -1.78
C ASP A 165 -23.22 -2.61 -2.10
N LEU A 166 -23.09 -1.62 -1.21
CA LEU A 166 -23.64 -0.30 -1.42
C LEU A 166 -23.14 0.30 -2.75
N SER A 167 -24.09 0.71 -3.57
CA SER A 167 -23.81 1.43 -4.80
C SER A 167 -23.21 2.80 -4.51
N GLN A 168 -22.49 3.36 -5.49
CA GLN A 168 -21.99 4.72 -5.40
C GLN A 168 -23.10 5.76 -5.15
N ALA A 169 -24.32 5.50 -5.65
CA ALA A 169 -25.47 6.38 -5.42
C ALA A 169 -25.93 6.34 -3.96
N GLN A 170 -25.96 5.15 -3.34
CA GLN A 170 -26.30 5.00 -1.92
C GLN A 170 -25.27 5.67 -1.00
N PHE A 171 -23.97 5.53 -1.30
CA PHE A 171 -22.92 6.27 -0.59
C PHE A 171 -23.09 7.78 -0.70
N ALA A 172 -23.36 8.28 -1.91
CA ALA A 172 -23.58 9.70 -2.13
C ALA A 172 -24.79 10.21 -1.33
N ALA A 173 -25.91 9.49 -1.39
CA ALA A 173 -27.13 9.84 -0.66
C ALA A 173 -26.93 9.86 0.86
N ALA A 174 -26.22 8.88 1.42
CA ALA A 174 -25.89 8.83 2.86
C ALA A 174 -25.03 10.03 3.33
N LEU A 175 -24.34 10.69 2.41
CA LEU A 175 -23.49 11.86 2.66
C LEU A 175 -24.16 13.19 2.25
N GLY A 176 -25.44 13.16 1.86
CA GLY A 176 -26.17 14.34 1.41
C GLY A 176 -25.68 14.91 0.07
N LEU A 177 -25.14 14.05 -0.80
CA LEU A 177 -24.59 14.44 -2.11
C LEU A 177 -25.35 13.77 -3.25
N SER A 178 -25.46 14.46 -4.39
CA SER A 178 -25.79 13.79 -5.64
C SER A 178 -24.66 12.86 -6.07
N GLN A 179 -24.96 11.79 -6.79
CA GLN A 179 -23.95 10.84 -7.27
C GLN A 179 -22.85 11.51 -8.10
N SER A 180 -23.22 12.49 -8.94
CA SER A 180 -22.26 13.25 -9.77
C SER A 180 -21.33 14.11 -8.90
N ARG A 181 -21.90 14.84 -7.93
CA ARG A 181 -21.10 15.68 -7.01
C ARG A 181 -20.17 14.82 -6.16
N PHE A 182 -20.66 13.69 -5.63
CA PHE A 182 -19.83 12.73 -4.90
C PHE A 182 -18.68 12.20 -5.77
N ARG A 183 -18.94 11.80 -7.01
CA ARG A 183 -17.90 11.30 -7.92
C ARG A 183 -16.79 12.32 -8.14
N HIS A 184 -17.14 13.57 -8.41
CA HIS A 184 -16.17 14.64 -8.63
C HIS A 184 -15.40 14.95 -7.36
N LEU A 185 -16.10 15.20 -6.25
CA LEU A 185 -15.48 15.55 -4.98
C LEU A 185 -14.58 14.42 -4.45
N PHE A 186 -15.00 13.15 -4.58
CA PHE A 186 -14.18 12.01 -4.17
C PHE A 186 -12.88 11.96 -4.97
N ARG A 187 -12.93 12.10 -6.30
CA ARG A 187 -11.73 12.06 -7.14
C ARG A 187 -10.81 13.26 -6.87
N GLU A 188 -11.38 14.45 -6.67
CA GLU A 188 -10.64 15.67 -6.35
C GLU A 188 -9.88 15.54 -5.02
N GLN A 189 -10.52 14.99 -3.99
CA GLN A 189 -9.95 14.90 -2.64
C GLN A 189 -9.00 13.69 -2.48
N SER A 190 -9.33 12.56 -3.11
CA SER A 190 -8.58 11.30 -2.97
C SER A 190 -7.55 11.02 -4.07
N ASN A 191 -7.58 11.78 -5.17
CA ASN A 191 -6.83 11.55 -6.41
C ASN A 191 -7.19 10.27 -7.17
N ILE A 192 -8.14 9.47 -6.69
CA ILE A 192 -8.53 8.19 -7.29
C ILE A 192 -10.05 8.08 -7.44
N PRO A 193 -10.57 7.39 -8.47
CA PRO A 193 -12.00 7.13 -8.57
C PRO A 193 -12.51 6.25 -7.43
N PHE A 194 -13.71 6.55 -6.90
CA PHE A 194 -14.38 5.77 -5.85
C PHE A 194 -14.34 4.24 -6.08
N ARG A 195 -14.67 3.78 -7.31
CA ARG A 195 -14.67 2.34 -7.63
C ARG A 195 -13.27 1.71 -7.53
N ARG A 196 -12.22 2.45 -7.94
CA ARG A 196 -10.83 1.97 -7.82
C ARG A 196 -10.39 1.92 -6.37
N TYR A 197 -10.76 2.91 -5.57
CA TYR A 197 -10.50 2.89 -4.14
C TYR A 197 -11.20 1.72 -3.43
N ARG A 198 -12.50 1.51 -3.69
CA ARG A 198 -13.22 0.36 -3.11
C ARG A 198 -12.57 -0.98 -3.51
N LEU A 199 -12.20 -1.14 -4.79
CA LEU A 199 -11.48 -2.34 -5.24
C LEU A 199 -10.14 -2.51 -4.50
N TRP A 200 -9.37 -1.42 -4.35
CA TRP A 200 -8.12 -1.43 -3.59
C TRP A 200 -8.33 -1.89 -2.14
N ARG A 201 -9.34 -1.36 -1.46
CA ARG A 201 -9.68 -1.76 -0.08
C ARG A 201 -10.09 -3.24 0.02
N ARG A 202 -10.79 -3.77 -0.99
CA ARG A 202 -11.07 -5.21 -1.10
C ARG A 202 -9.78 -6.03 -1.26
N ILE A 203 -8.83 -5.58 -2.07
CA ILE A 203 -7.54 -6.27 -2.23
C ILE A 203 -6.80 -6.33 -0.88
N ILE A 204 -6.71 -5.21 -0.15
CA ILE A 204 -6.05 -5.15 1.16
C ILE A 204 -6.76 -6.04 2.20
N SER A 205 -8.09 -6.05 2.22
CA SER A 205 -8.87 -6.93 3.10
C SER A 205 -8.63 -8.42 2.78
N ALA A 206 -8.59 -8.79 1.49
CA ALA A 206 -8.25 -10.15 1.08
C ALA A 206 -6.81 -10.52 1.46
N MET A 207 -5.86 -9.57 1.39
CA MET A 207 -4.49 -9.80 1.86
C MET A 207 -4.44 -10.10 3.36
N GLU A 208 -5.21 -9.37 4.17
CA GLU A 208 -5.27 -9.60 5.61
C GLU A 208 -5.88 -10.97 5.95
N ALA A 209 -7.01 -11.32 5.32
CA ALA A 209 -7.62 -12.64 5.48
C ALA A 209 -6.68 -13.76 5.02
N LEU A 210 -6.00 -13.58 3.89
CA LEU A 210 -5.03 -14.55 3.37
C LEU A 210 -3.82 -14.71 4.29
N HIS A 211 -3.35 -13.63 4.91
CA HIS A 211 -2.25 -13.66 5.89
C HIS A 211 -2.61 -14.49 7.12
N ASN A 212 -3.87 -14.44 7.56
CA ASN A 212 -4.33 -15.12 8.76
C ASN A 212 -4.62 -16.61 8.50
N ASP A 213 -5.37 -16.90 7.44
CA ASP A 213 -6.03 -18.20 7.24
C ASP A 213 -5.45 -19.03 6.07
N ASN A 214 -4.50 -18.49 5.29
CA ASN A 214 -3.84 -19.16 4.17
C ASN A 214 -4.78 -19.75 3.09
N ASN A 215 -6.04 -19.32 3.02
CA ASN A 215 -7.02 -19.79 2.03
C ASN A 215 -7.41 -18.65 1.09
N ILE A 216 -6.89 -18.70 -0.15
CA ILE A 216 -7.11 -17.66 -1.16
C ILE A 216 -8.57 -17.52 -1.58
N THR A 217 -9.32 -18.62 -1.65
CA THR A 217 -10.72 -18.61 -2.07
C THR A 217 -11.58 -17.96 -0.99
N GLN A 218 -11.39 -18.36 0.26
CA GLN A 218 -12.11 -17.78 1.38
C GLN A 218 -11.76 -16.29 1.55
N ALA A 219 -10.48 -15.93 1.46
CA ALA A 219 -10.03 -14.55 1.54
C ALA A 219 -10.65 -13.67 0.44
N ALA A 220 -10.73 -14.17 -0.80
CA ALA A 220 -11.36 -13.46 -1.90
C ALA A 220 -12.86 -13.23 -1.65
N MET A 221 -13.58 -14.26 -1.21
CA MET A 221 -15.02 -14.18 -0.95
C MET A 221 -15.34 -13.24 0.22
N THR A 222 -14.64 -13.36 1.34
CA THR A 222 -14.82 -12.49 2.51
C THR A 222 -14.53 -11.02 2.19
N ALA A 223 -13.61 -10.76 1.26
CA ALA A 223 -13.32 -9.40 0.80
C ALA A 223 -14.30 -8.89 -0.29
N GLY A 224 -15.32 -9.66 -0.67
CA GLY A 224 -16.34 -9.26 -1.65
C GLY A 224 -15.91 -9.39 -3.11
N PHE A 225 -14.93 -10.24 -3.44
CA PHE A 225 -14.69 -10.66 -4.82
C PHE A 225 -15.68 -11.73 -5.25
N SER A 226 -16.00 -11.76 -6.55
CA SER A 226 -16.85 -12.80 -7.15
C SER A 226 -16.25 -14.20 -7.04
N ASP A 227 -14.93 -14.28 -7.16
CA ASP A 227 -14.16 -15.51 -7.18
C ASP A 227 -12.66 -15.23 -6.99
N SER A 228 -11.88 -16.28 -6.74
CA SER A 228 -10.43 -16.19 -6.51
C SER A 228 -9.64 -15.80 -7.76
N ALA A 229 -10.16 -16.07 -8.97
CA ALA A 229 -9.49 -15.68 -10.22
C ALA A 229 -9.59 -14.17 -10.45
N HIS A 230 -10.74 -13.57 -10.14
CA HIS A 230 -10.93 -12.12 -10.14
C HIS A 230 -10.02 -11.44 -9.12
N PHE A 231 -9.96 -11.94 -7.88
CA PHE A 231 -9.01 -11.45 -6.88
C PHE A 231 -7.56 -11.51 -7.38
N ASN A 232 -7.13 -12.65 -7.93
CA ASN A 232 -5.77 -12.83 -8.42
C ASN A 232 -5.41 -11.84 -9.54
N ARG A 233 -6.32 -11.62 -10.51
CA ARG A 233 -6.13 -10.60 -11.57
C ARG A 233 -5.97 -9.19 -10.99
N CYS A 234 -6.86 -8.80 -10.09
CA CYS A 234 -6.81 -7.46 -9.46
C CYS A 234 -5.56 -7.28 -8.59
N PHE A 235 -5.19 -8.30 -7.81
CA PHE A 235 -3.97 -8.28 -7.01
C PHE A 235 -2.73 -8.16 -7.89
N ARG A 236 -2.63 -8.95 -8.96
CA ARG A 236 -1.50 -8.88 -9.91
C ARG A 236 -1.39 -7.51 -10.57
N GLN A 237 -2.51 -6.90 -10.96
CA GLN A 237 -2.52 -5.55 -11.52
C GLN A 237 -2.06 -4.50 -10.49
N ALA A 238 -2.35 -4.72 -9.21
CA ALA A 238 -2.03 -3.79 -8.14
C ALA A 238 -0.60 -3.95 -7.59
N PHE A 239 -0.03 -5.15 -7.62
CA PHE A 239 1.27 -5.48 -6.99
C PHE A 239 2.33 -6.03 -7.95
N GLY A 240 1.99 -6.36 -9.19
CA GLY A 240 2.95 -6.88 -10.17
C GLY A 240 3.35 -8.33 -9.97
N LEU A 241 2.74 -9.05 -9.01
CA LEU A 241 2.90 -10.49 -8.79
C LEU A 241 1.60 -11.16 -8.36
N ASN A 242 1.55 -12.48 -8.36
CA ASN A 242 0.39 -13.22 -7.87
C ASN A 242 0.42 -13.39 -6.33
N PRO A 243 -0.74 -13.49 -5.65
CA PRO A 243 -0.80 -13.65 -4.20
C PRO A 243 0.03 -14.84 -3.69
N SER A 244 -0.05 -15.99 -4.36
CA SER A 244 0.68 -17.21 -3.97
C SER A 244 2.20 -17.07 -3.94
N ARG A 245 2.76 -16.09 -4.66
CA ARG A 245 4.20 -15.79 -4.63
C ARG A 245 4.54 -14.87 -3.46
N LEU A 246 3.68 -13.89 -3.13
CA LEU A 246 3.91 -13.00 -1.98
C LEU A 246 3.81 -13.76 -0.66
N PHE A 247 2.80 -14.61 -0.53
CA PHE A 247 2.43 -15.27 0.73
C PHE A 247 3.18 -16.59 1.01
N ARG A 248 4.04 -17.07 0.09
CA ARG A 248 4.67 -18.41 0.18
C ARG A 248 5.54 -18.62 1.44
N HIS A 249 6.18 -17.56 1.94
CA HIS A 249 7.12 -17.61 3.07
C HIS A 249 6.96 -16.39 4.00
N MET A 250 5.71 -16.04 4.34
CA MET A 250 5.44 -14.93 5.26
C MET A 250 5.33 -15.39 6.71
N ASP A 251 5.99 -14.65 7.59
CA ASP A 251 5.87 -14.81 9.03
C ASP A 251 4.57 -14.22 9.54
N LYS A 252 3.94 -14.92 10.49
CA LYS A 252 2.83 -14.35 11.24
C LYS A 252 3.36 -13.30 12.21
N VAL A 253 2.91 -12.07 12.05
CA VAL A 253 3.21 -10.98 12.98
C VAL A 253 2.41 -11.16 14.27
N LYS A 254 3.06 -10.92 15.42
CA LYS A 254 2.37 -10.92 16.72
C LYS A 254 1.37 -9.76 16.78
N PRO A 255 0.13 -9.99 17.25
CA PRO A 255 -0.87 -8.93 17.37
C PRO A 255 -0.36 -7.75 18.19
#